data_AF-A0AAD7D5C6-F1
#
_entry.id   AF-A0AAD7D5C6-F1
#
_cell.length_a   1.000
_cell.length_b   1.000
_cell.length_c   1.000
_cell.angle_alpha   90.00
_cell.angle_beta   90.00
_cell.angle_gamma   90.00
#
_symmetry.space_group_name_H-M   'P 1'
#
loop_
_entity.id
_entity.type
_entity.pdbx_description
1 polymer ?
#
loop_
_entity_poly.entity_id
_entity_poly.type
_entity_poly.pdbx_seq_one_letter_code
_entity_poly.pdbx_strand_id
1 'polypeptide(L)' 'KTAPKKHTLACHFCRDRKIGCTRPNKYNPDQTCNQCARRSRVCEYPTGSRRGQHER' A
#
# COMPACT_ATOMS: atom_id res chain seq x y z
N LYS A 1 6.95 -4.09 -24.41
CA LYS A 1 5.92 -3.46 -23.55
C LYS A 1 5.95 -4.12 -22.17
N THR A 2 6.75 -3.62 -21.23
CA THR A 2 6.78 -4.14 -19.86
C THR A 2 6.53 -2.97 -18.94
N ALA A 3 5.24 -2.73 -18.64
CA ALA A 3 4.86 -1.76 -17.63
C ALA A 3 5.63 -2.11 -16.35
N PRO A 4 6.37 -1.17 -15.73
CA PRO A 4 7.07 -1.46 -14.48
C PRO A 4 6.02 -1.99 -13.53
N LYS A 5 6.23 -3.21 -13.02
CA LYS A 5 5.44 -3.79 -11.93
C LYS A 5 5.64 -2.85 -10.76
N LYS A 6 4.82 -1.79 -10.69
CA LYS A 6 4.72 -0.91 -9.54
C LYS A 6 4.30 -1.86 -8.43
N HIS A 7 5.26 -2.38 -7.66
CA HIS A 7 4.98 -3.06 -6.42
C HIS A 7 4.15 -2.05 -5.63
N THR A 8 2.84 -2.25 -5.65
CA THR A 8 1.90 -1.41 -4.93
C THR A 8 2.32 -1.51 -3.48
N LEU A 9 2.85 -0.41 -2.96
CA LEU A 9 3.21 -0.33 -1.56
C LEU A 9 1.94 -0.67 -0.76
N ALA A 10 2.04 -1.70 0.07
CA ALA A 10 1.01 -2.00 1.05
C ALA A 10 0.90 -0.85 2.05
N CYS A 11 -0.30 -0.59 2.56
CA CYS A 11 -0.49 0.38 3.62
C CYS A 11 0.29 -0.03 4.88
N HIS A 12 0.53 0.93 5.79
CA HIS A 12 1.22 0.69 7.06
C HIS A 12 0.58 -0.45 7.84
N PHE A 13 -0.75 -0.43 8.00
CA PHE A 13 -1.48 -1.48 8.70
C PHE A 13 -1.23 -2.89 8.13
N CYS A 14 -1.26 -3.05 6.81
CA CYS A 14 -1.04 -4.35 6.19
C CYS A 14 0.43 -4.79 6.27
N ARG A 15 1.37 -3.84 6.26
CA ARG A 15 2.79 -4.09 6.52
C ARG A 15 3.03 -4.58 7.94
N ASP A 16 2.51 -3.87 8.94
CA ASP A 16 2.64 -4.22 10.36
C ASP A 16 2.04 -5.58 10.67
N ARG A 17 0.84 -5.86 10.11
CA ARG A 17 0.15 -7.13 10.31
C ARG A 17 0.65 -8.25 9.40
N LYS A 18 1.58 -7.98 8.47
CA LYS A 18 2.08 -8.93 7.45
C LYS A 18 0.93 -9.64 6.71
N ILE A 19 -0.12 -8.90 6.37
CA ILE A 19 -1.29 -9.41 5.64
C ILE A 19 -1.32 -8.89 4.19
N GLY A 20 -2.07 -9.58 3.34
CA GLY A 20 -2.30 -9.14 1.96
C GLY A 20 -3.01 -7.79 1.90
N CYS A 21 -2.38 -6.80 1.26
CA CYS A 21 -2.98 -5.49 1.03
C CYS A 21 -3.62 -5.42 -0.36
N THR A 22 -4.94 -5.58 -0.41
CA THR A 22 -5.70 -5.42 -1.65
C THR A 22 -6.20 -3.98 -1.76
N ARG A 23 -5.54 -3.17 -2.58
CA ARG A 23 -5.96 -1.80 -2.91
C ARG A 23 -7.24 -1.85 -3.76
N PRO A 24 -8.36 -1.21 -3.36
CA PRO A 24 -9.48 -1.00 -4.26
C PRO A 24 -9.13 0.03 -5.34
N ASN A 25 -10.00 0.11 -6.34
CA ASN A 25 -9.80 0.87 -7.57
C ASN A 25 -9.37 2.33 -7.33
N LYS A 26 -8.50 2.84 -8.22
CA LYS A 26 -7.86 4.18 -8.16
C LYS A 26 -8.82 5.38 -8.14
N TYR A 27 -10.11 5.14 -8.34
CA TYR A 27 -11.15 6.16 -8.40
C TYR A 27 -11.72 6.54 -7.03
N ASN A 28 -11.42 5.78 -5.96
CA ASN A 28 -11.86 6.15 -4.62
C ASN A 28 -10.87 7.13 -3.99
N PRO A 29 -11.32 8.32 -3.55
CA PRO A 29 -10.45 9.34 -2.96
C PRO A 29 -9.74 8.84 -1.69
N ASP A 30 -10.40 7.99 -0.92
CA ASP A 30 -9.84 7.41 0.31
C ASP A 30 -8.70 6.42 0.10
N GLN A 31 -8.52 5.88 -1.12
CA GLN A 31 -7.55 4.83 -1.47
C GLN A 31 -7.50 3.64 -0.50
N THR A 32 -8.48 3.47 0.39
CA THR A 32 -8.40 2.64 1.59
C THR A 32 -8.47 1.16 1.22
N CYS A 33 -7.50 0.33 1.62
CA CYS A 33 -7.52 -1.10 1.30
C CYS A 33 -8.73 -1.81 1.94
N ASN A 34 -9.18 -2.92 1.34
CA ASN A 34 -10.35 -3.68 1.86
C ASN A 34 -10.19 -4.08 3.34
N GLN A 35 -8.96 -4.36 3.78
CA GLN A 35 -8.66 -4.74 5.17
C GLN A 35 -8.84 -3.57 6.14
N CYS A 36 -8.45 -2.36 5.74
CA CYS A 36 -8.64 -1.16 6.53
C CYS A 36 -10.11 -0.71 6.52
N ALA A 37 -10.78 -0.78 5.36
CA ALA A 37 -12.19 -0.45 5.22
C ALA A 37 -13.08 -1.32 6.14
N ARG A 38 -12.87 -2.64 6.11
CA ARG A 38 -13.64 -3.59 6.95
C ARG A 38 -13.39 -3.44 8.45
N ARG A 39 -12.23 -2.88 8.85
CA ARG A 39 -11.86 -2.69 10.25
C ARG A 39 -12.00 -1.24 10.71
N SER A 40 -12.54 -0.38 9.85
CA SER A 40 -12.62 1.08 10.03
C SER A 40 -11.32 1.65 10.59
N ARG A 41 -10.18 1.26 10.00
CA ARG A 41 -8.84 1.71 10.40
C ARG A 41 -8.29 2.70 9.38
N VAL A 42 -7.49 3.64 9.87
CA VAL A 42 -6.76 4.59 9.01
C VAL A 42 -5.89 3.82 8.03
N CYS A 43 -6.11 4.03 6.73
CA CYS A 43 -5.36 3.39 5.67
C CYS A 43 -4.32 4.34 5.08
N GLU A 44 -3.21 4.48 5.80
CA GLU A 44 -2.11 5.30 5.32
C GLU A 44 -1.18 4.47 4.42
N TYR A 45 -0.93 4.96 3.21
CA TYR A 45 0.08 4.40 2.31
C TYR A 45 1.38 5.17 2.45
N PRO A 46 2.53 4.48 2.47
CA PRO A 46 3.80 5.17 2.43
C PRO A 46 3.93 5.90 1.09
N THR A 47 4.19 7.20 1.15
CA THR A 47 4.39 8.10 0.00
C THR A 47 5.71 7.85 -0.73
N GLY A 48 6.68 7.17 -0.10
CA GLY A 48 7.96 6.80 -0.70
C GLY A 48 8.39 5.38 -0.34
N SER A 49 8.92 4.65 -1.33
CA SER A 49 9.63 3.39 -1.10
C SER A 49 11.10 3.70 -0.77
N ARG A 50 11.53 3.47 0.47
CA ARG A 50 12.96 3.51 0.84
C ARG A 50 13.77 2.29 0.36
N ARG A 51 13.16 1.38 -0.41
CA ARG A 51 13.89 0.24 -1.01
C ARG A 51 14.93 0.78 -1.99
N GLY A 52 16.21 0.51 -1.73
CA GLY A 52 17.34 0.92 -2.57
C GLY A 52 18.20 2.05 -2.00
N GLN A 53 17.78 2.71 -0.91
CA GLN A 53 18.54 3.79 -0.26
C GLN A 53 19.55 3.28 0.79
N HIS A 54 20.16 2.11 0.56
CA HIS A 54 21.33 1.72 1.34
C HIS A 54 22.53 2.29 0.61
N GLU A 55 22.95 3.49 1.02
CA GLU A 55 24.30 3.98 0.70
C GLU A 55 25.29 2.90 1.12
N ARG A 56 26.10 2.43 0.17
CA ARG A 56 27.15 1.45 0.42
C ARG A 56 28.46 2.20 0.60
#